data_AF-A0A8T6N8K6-F1
#
_entry.id   AF-A0A8T6N8K6-F1
#
_cell.length_a   1.000
_cell.length_b   1.000
_cell.length_c   1.000
_cell.angle_alpha   90.00
_cell.angle_beta   90.00
_cell.angle_gamma   90.00
#
_symmetry.space_group_name_H-M   'P 1'
#
loop_
_entity.id
_entity.type
_entity.pdbx_description
1 polymer ?
#
loop_
_entity_poly.entity_id
_entity_poly.type
_entity_poly.pdbx_seq_one_letter_code
_entity_poly.pdbx_strand_id
1 'polypeptide(L)' 'MDVVDLAKYLYKKMEEREKDISTALAHGSVKDWEQYKMSVGEIRGLSFAREEIKALLEKNVDDVEDFISS' A
#
# COMPACT_ATOMS: atom_id res chain seq x y z
N MET A 1 -9.17 17.23 8.08
CA MET A 1 -8.48 16.45 7.05
C MET A 1 -9.43 16.37 5.88
N ASP A 2 -9.05 16.90 4.72
CA ASP A 2 -9.87 16.77 3.50
C ASP A 2 -9.86 15.32 3.00
N VAL A 3 -10.78 14.94 2.12
CA VAL A 3 -10.87 13.59 1.53
C VAL A 3 -9.59 13.22 0.77
N VAL A 4 -8.94 14.21 0.15
CA VAL A 4 -7.64 14.05 -0.51
C VAL A 4 -6.55 13.74 0.51
N ASP A 5 -6.51 14.46 1.62
CA ASP A 5 -5.54 14.21 2.70
C ASP A 5 -5.77 12.84 3.35
N LEU A 6 -7.03 12.43 3.52
CA LEU A 6 -7.37 11.09 3.99
C LEU A 6 -6.83 10.01 3.05
N ALA A 7 -7.05 10.16 1.74
CA ALA A 7 -6.60 9.22 0.75
C ALA A 7 -5.07 9.14 0.69
N LYS A 8 -4.37 10.28 0.79
CA LYS A 8 -2.90 10.34 0.92
C LYS A 8 -2.41 9.59 2.16
N TYR A 9 -3.04 9.84 3.31
CA TYR A 9 -2.68 9.17 4.56
C TYR A 9 -2.86 7.65 4.47
N LEU A 10 -3.99 7.19 3.93
CA LEU A 10 -4.26 5.76 3.75
C LEU A 10 -3.28 5.11 2.76
N TYR A 11 -3.00 5.76 1.64
CA TYR A 11 -2.04 5.28 0.65
C TYR A 11 -0.66 5.04 1.28
N LYS A 12 -0.13 6.02 2.02
CA LYS A 12 1.15 5.90 2.72
C LYS A 12 1.13 4.83 3.80
N LYS A 13 0.04 4.72 4.57
CA LYS A 13 -0.10 3.68 5.59
C LYS A 13 -0.09 2.27 5.01
N MET A 14 -0.72 2.07 3.85
CA MET A 14 -0.70 0.79 3.14
C MET A 14 0.70 0.46 2.62
N GLU A 15 1.42 1.44 2.09
CA GLU A 15 2.80 1.29 1.63
C GLU A 15 3.77 0.93 2.76
N GLU A 16 3.69 1.63 3.89
CA GLU A 16 4.46 1.33 5.10
C GLU A 16 4.23 -0.13 5.53
N ARG A 17 2.95 -0.56 5.56
CA ARG A 17 2.58 -1.92 5.93
C ARG A 17 3.12 -2.97 4.94
N GLU A 18 3.01 -2.71 3.64
CA GLU A 18 3.56 -3.57 2.60
C GLU A 18 5.08 -3.77 2.75
N LYS A 19 5.80 -2.67 3.04
CA LYS A 19 7.24 -2.69 3.30
C LYS A 19 7.60 -3.44 4.58
N ASP A 20 6.83 -3.29 5.64
CA ASP A 20 7.03 -4.00 6.91
C ASP A 20 6.91 -5.52 6.72
N ILE A 21 5.86 -5.97 6.02
CA ILE A 21 5.64 -7.39 5.74
C ILE A 21 6.76 -7.92 4.83
N SER A 22 7.12 -7.16 3.79
CA SER A 22 8.20 -7.54 2.87
C SER A 22 9.54 -7.68 3.60
N THR A 23 9.82 -6.75 4.53
CA THR A 23 11.02 -6.80 5.37
C THR A 23 10.98 -8.01 6.28
N ALA A 24 9.86 -8.29 6.94
CA ALA A 24 9.69 -9.44 7.82
C ALA A 24 9.93 -10.77 7.05
N LEU A 25 9.33 -10.89 5.86
CA LEU A 25 9.56 -12.02 4.94
C LEU A 25 11.04 -12.18 4.59
N ALA A 26 11.73 -11.10 4.22
CA ALA A 26 13.15 -11.13 3.88
C ALA A 26 14.05 -11.56 5.06
N HIS A 27 13.63 -11.28 6.30
CA HIS A 27 14.34 -11.69 7.51
C HIS A 27 13.97 -13.11 7.99
N GLY A 28 13.11 -13.83 7.26
CA GLY A 28 12.70 -15.18 7.62
C GLY A 28 11.80 -15.24 8.84
N SER A 29 11.00 -14.21 9.10
CA SER A 29 10.08 -14.16 10.25
C SER A 29 8.92 -15.16 10.19
N VAL A 30 8.76 -15.83 9.06
CA VAL A 30 7.65 -16.74 8.74
C VAL A 30 8.08 -18.19 8.96
N LYS A 31 7.25 -18.94 9.69
CA LYS A 31 7.60 -20.30 10.16
C LYS A 31 7.18 -21.41 9.19
N ASP A 32 6.17 -21.16 8.38
CA ASP A 32 5.55 -22.16 7.52
C ASP A 32 4.93 -21.54 6.26
N TRP A 33 4.51 -22.41 5.35
CA TRP A 33 3.91 -22.01 4.08
C TRP A 33 2.58 -21.27 4.24
N GLU A 34 1.79 -21.59 5.28
CA GLU A 34 0.49 -20.96 5.50
C GLU A 34 0.67 -19.50 5.89
N GLN A 35 1.59 -19.22 6.81
CA GLN A 35 1.97 -17.86 7.18
C GLN A 35 2.57 -17.10 5.99
N TYR A 36 3.42 -17.73 5.18
CA TYR A 36 3.97 -17.09 3.97
C TYR A 36 2.85 -16.69 3.00
N LYS A 37 1.95 -17.63 2.71
CA LYS A 37 0.82 -17.41 1.81
C LYS A 37 -0.08 -16.29 2.32
N MET A 38 -0.31 -16.22 3.62
CA MET A 38 -1.09 -15.14 4.24
C MET A 38 -0.39 -13.79 4.10
N SER A 39 0.91 -13.70 4.40
CA SER A 39 1.70 -12.47 4.26
C SER A 39 1.74 -11.95 2.82
N VAL A 40 1.96 -12.83 1.84
CA VAL A 40 1.93 -12.46 0.41
C VAL A 40 0.53 -12.06 -0.04
N GLY A 41 -0.51 -12.72 0.49
CA GLY A 41 -1.90 -12.34 0.26
C GLY A 41 -2.23 -10.94 0.79
N GLU A 42 -1.73 -10.60 1.99
CA GLU A 42 -1.86 -9.26 2.58
C GLU A 42 -1.16 -8.21 1.72
N ILE A 43 0.10 -8.45 1.30
CA ILE A 43 0.82 -7.58 0.34
C ILE A 43 -0.01 -7.35 -0.91
N ARG A 44 -0.50 -8.40 -1.57
CA ARG A 44 -1.31 -8.28 -2.79
C ARG A 44 -2.58 -7.45 -2.59
N GLY A 45 -3.26 -7.64 -1.46
CA GLY A 45 -4.46 -6.85 -1.12
C GLY A 45 -4.14 -5.38 -0.91
N LEU A 46 -3.03 -5.07 -0.23
CA LEU A 46 -2.56 -3.71 -0.01
C LEU A 46 -2.15 -3.03 -1.33
N SER A 47 -1.39 -3.71 -2.19
CA SER A 47 -1.00 -3.16 -3.50
C SER A 47 -2.23 -2.85 -4.35
N PHE A 48 -3.22 -3.76 -4.41
CA PHE A 48 -4.47 -3.53 -5.14
C PHE A 48 -5.24 -2.31 -4.60
N ALA A 49 -5.41 -2.21 -3.27
CA ALA A 49 -6.11 -1.08 -2.67
C ALA A 49 -5.40 0.25 -2.94
N ARG A 50 -4.06 0.27 -2.94
CA ARG A 50 -3.25 1.45 -3.28
C ARG A 50 -3.45 1.88 -4.73
N GLU A 51 -3.51 0.94 -5.66
CA GLU A 51 -3.79 1.22 -7.08
C GLU A 51 -5.18 1.85 -7.26
N GLU A 52 -6.20 1.34 -6.58
CA GLU A 52 -7.55 1.93 -6.62
C GLU A 52 -7.59 3.34 -6.04
N ILE A 53 -6.91 3.58 -4.91
CA ILE A 53 -6.81 4.94 -4.33
C ILE A 53 -6.11 5.89 -5.31
N LYS A 54 -5.01 5.44 -5.92
CA LYS A 54 -4.26 6.23 -6.90
C LYS A 54 -5.14 6.57 -8.11
N ALA A 55 -5.85 5.58 -8.67
CA ALA A 55 -6.75 5.77 -9.80
C ALA A 55 -7.92 6.73 -9.48
N LEU A 56 -8.43 6.70 -8.24
CA LEU A 56 -9.46 7.64 -7.78
C LEU A 56 -8.91 9.06 -7.71
N LEU A 57 -7.69 9.25 -7.22
CA LEU A 57 -7.09 10.59 -7.10
C LEU A 57 -6.67 11.16 -8.45
N GLU A 58 -6.06 10.35 -9.31
CA GLU A 58 -5.69 10.69 -10.70
C GLU A 58 -6.89 11.20 -11.52
N LYS A 59 -8.09 10.65 -11.28
CA LYS A 59 -9.31 11.03 -12.01
C LYS A 59 -10.00 12.28 -11.47
N ASN A 60 -9.72 12.69 -10.23
CA ASN A 60 -10.50 13.70 -9.52
C ASN A 60 -9.66 14.93 -9.11
N VAL A 61 -8.35 14.94 -9.35
CA VAL A 61 -7.44 16.03 -8.98
C VAL A 61 -6.53 16.31 -10.18
N ASP A 62 -6.47 17.55 -10.67
CA ASP A 62 -5.67 17.89 -11.87
C ASP A 62 -4.14 17.90 -11.60
N ASP A 63 -3.70 18.01 -10.34
CA ASP A 63 -2.29 18.07 -9.91
C ASP A 63 -1.79 16.73 -9.31
N VAL A 64 -1.94 15.62 -10.03
CA VAL A 64 -1.53 14.28 -9.51
C VAL A 64 -0.08 13.93 -9.90
N GLU A 65 0.56 14.67 -10.79
CA GLU A 65 1.98 14.43 -11.13
C GLU A 65 2.95 14.69 -9.95
N ASP A 66 2.62 15.61 -9.06
CA ASP A 66 3.34 15.83 -7.79
C ASP A 66 3.01 14.78 -6.70
N PHE A 67 2.06 13.89 -6.96
CA PHE A 67 1.55 12.91 -5.99
C PHE A 67 2.43 11.65 -5.87
N ILE A 68 3.11 11.26 -6.95
CA ILE A 68 3.87 10.00 -7.06
C ILE A 68 5.37 10.26 -6.89
N SER A 69 5.83 11.50 -7.01
CA SER A 69 7.24 11.88 -7.06
C SER A 69 7.88 12.20 -5.69
N SER A 70 7.12 12.16 -4.58
CA SER A 70 7.59 12.54 -3.22
C SER A 70 7.58 11.41 -2.19
#